data_AF-A0A542ZEP6-F1
#
_entry.id   AF-A0A542ZEP6-F1
#
_cell.length_a   1.000
_cell.length_b   1.000
_cell.length_c   1.000
_cell.angle_alpha   90.00
_cell.angle_beta   90.00
_cell.angle_gamma   90.00
#
_symmetry.space_group_name_H-M   'P 1'
#
loop_
_entity.id
_entity.type
_entity.pdbx_description
1 polymer ?
#
loop_
_entity_poly.entity_id
_entity_poly.type
_entity_poly.pdbx_seq_one_letter_code
_entity_poly.pdbx_strand_id
1 'polypeptide(L)'
;MRSFVLDRQAFTLRWVLAPAALVAAAAHVPVIGPHLTEAPYMGVLFVVLTAACVALAVAAMVRDTMAVYALAALTCTLAIVGYIATRLVAFPMLADDVGNWFEPMGVLSVGSEAIVVVTAGLAFRAVGGRAQVHDSSGDGSPLPV
;
A
#
# COMPACT_ATOMS: atom_id res chain seq x y z
N MET A 1 11.44 -27.02 11.52
CA MET A 1 11.53 -26.54 10.12
C MET A 1 10.48 -25.49 9.73
N ARG A 2 9.21 -25.57 10.19
CA ARG A 2 8.15 -24.59 9.84
C ARG A 2 8.34 -23.17 10.43
N SER A 3 8.93 -23.02 11.62
CA SER A 3 9.17 -21.70 12.25
C SER A 3 10.15 -20.82 11.46
N PHE A 4 11.23 -21.41 10.94
CA PHE A 4 12.28 -20.70 10.20
C PHE A 4 11.81 -20.09 8.87
N VAL A 5 10.81 -20.70 8.22
CA VAL A 5 10.24 -20.20 6.95
C VAL A 5 9.30 -19.01 7.21
N LEU A 6 8.61 -18.99 8.34
CA LEU A 6 7.61 -17.98 8.70
C LEU A 6 8.25 -16.69 9.22
N ASP A 7 9.30 -16.78 10.05
CA ASP A 7 10.11 -15.62 10.45
C ASP A 7 10.81 -15.00 9.23
N ARG A 8 11.27 -15.82 8.28
CA ARG A 8 11.80 -15.35 7.00
C ARG A 8 10.76 -14.61 6.17
N GLN A 9 9.52 -15.10 6.09
CA GLN A 9 8.49 -14.51 5.24
C GLN A 9 8.04 -13.12 5.75
N ALA A 10 7.73 -12.96 7.04
CA ALA A 10 7.41 -11.65 7.61
C ALA A 10 8.61 -10.68 7.51
N PHE A 11 9.81 -11.18 7.84
CA PHE A 11 11.04 -10.43 7.64
C PHE A 11 11.22 -9.96 6.19
N THR A 12 10.83 -10.76 5.20
CA THR A 12 11.00 -10.46 3.77
C THR A 12 9.99 -9.44 3.26
N LEU A 13 8.72 -9.50 3.69
CA LEU A 13 7.67 -8.64 3.11
C LEU A 13 7.89 -7.16 3.42
N ARG A 14 8.38 -6.80 4.61
CA ARG A 14 8.72 -5.40 4.91
C ARG A 14 9.86 -4.85 4.05
N TRP A 15 10.80 -5.70 3.63
CA TRP A 15 11.89 -5.34 2.72
C TRP A 15 11.43 -5.17 1.27
N VAL A 16 10.22 -5.60 0.94
CA VAL A 16 9.57 -5.29 -0.34
C VAL A 16 8.68 -4.05 -0.18
N LEU A 17 7.89 -3.98 0.90
CA LEU A 17 6.96 -2.89 1.15
C LEU A 17 7.67 -1.55 1.30
N ALA A 18 8.73 -1.47 2.10
CA ALA A 18 9.42 -0.21 2.37
C ALA A 18 10.00 0.43 1.09
N PRO A 19 10.80 -0.26 0.25
CA PRO A 19 11.29 0.35 -0.98
C PRO A 19 10.16 0.64 -1.98
N ALA A 20 9.12 -0.20 -2.08
CA ALA A 20 7.98 0.09 -2.95
C ALA A 20 7.24 1.37 -2.53
N ALA A 21 7.03 1.57 -1.23
CA ALA A 21 6.47 2.81 -0.69
C ALA A 21 7.37 4.03 -0.95
N LEU A 22 8.70 3.87 -0.87
CA LEU A 22 9.64 4.94 -1.23
C LEU A 22 9.63 5.27 -2.73
N VAL A 23 9.47 4.28 -3.60
CA VAL A 23 9.30 4.51 -5.04
C VAL A 23 7.99 5.28 -5.29
N ALA A 24 6.89 4.91 -4.64
CA ALA A 24 5.64 5.66 -4.72
C ALA A 24 5.81 7.10 -4.26
N ALA A 25 6.51 7.33 -3.13
CA ALA A 25 6.81 8.67 -2.64
C ALA A 25 7.62 9.49 -3.67
N ALA A 26 8.69 8.89 -4.21
CA ALA A 26 9.56 9.53 -5.18
C ALA A 26 8.84 9.84 -6.51
N ALA A 27 7.93 8.97 -6.95
CA ALA A 27 7.16 9.17 -8.18
C ALA A 27 6.23 10.40 -8.10
N HIS A 28 5.78 10.76 -6.91
CA HIS A 28 4.92 11.92 -6.71
C HIS A 28 5.67 13.26 -6.64
N VAL A 29 6.95 13.25 -6.24
CA VAL A 29 7.71 14.51 -6.03
C VAL A 29 7.72 15.41 -7.28
N PRO A 30 8.00 14.91 -8.50
CA PRO A 30 8.04 15.75 -9.70
C PRO A 30 6.70 16.38 -10.06
N VAL A 31 5.58 15.74 -9.70
CA VAL A 31 4.24 16.21 -10.09
C VAL A 31 3.64 17.19 -9.07
N ILE A 32 4.16 17.27 -7.84
CA ILE A 32 3.65 18.18 -6.79
C ILE A 32 3.66 19.64 -7.25
N GLY A 33 4.81 20.14 -7.72
CA GLY A 33 4.97 21.54 -8.10
C GLY A 33 3.97 21.99 -9.17
N PRO A 34 3.92 21.31 -10.33
CA PRO A 34 2.94 21.58 -11.37
C PRO A 34 1.49 21.57 -10.84
N HIS A 35 1.10 20.54 -10.08
CA HIS A 35 -0.27 20.42 -9.58
C HIS A 35 -0.59 21.45 -8.49
N LEU A 36 0.36 21.92 -7.70
CA LEU A 36 0.12 23.04 -6.78
C LEU A 36 -0.20 24.34 -7.51
N THR A 37 0.29 24.51 -8.74
CA THR A 37 -0.01 25.69 -9.58
C THR A 37 -1.30 25.53 -10.39
N GLU A 38 -1.55 24.34 -10.92
CA GLU A 38 -2.69 24.06 -11.79
C GLU A 38 -3.94 23.65 -11.02
N ALA A 39 -3.84 22.68 -10.12
CA ALA A 39 -4.95 22.12 -9.36
C ALA A 39 -4.56 21.96 -7.88
N PRO A 40 -4.53 23.05 -7.08
CA PRO A 40 -3.86 23.07 -5.77
C PRO A 40 -4.29 21.96 -4.81
N TYR A 41 -5.56 21.55 -4.86
CA TYR A 41 -6.07 20.46 -4.03
C TYR A 41 -5.38 19.12 -4.33
N MET A 42 -5.10 18.82 -5.61
CA MET A 42 -4.34 17.62 -6.01
C MET A 42 -2.87 17.73 -5.64
N GLY A 43 -2.27 18.91 -5.82
CA GLY A 43 -0.91 19.16 -5.36
C GLY A 43 -0.75 18.89 -3.84
N VAL A 44 -1.72 19.33 -3.02
CA VAL A 44 -1.74 19.03 -1.58
C VAL A 44 -1.91 17.54 -1.32
N LEU A 45 -2.81 16.86 -2.03
CA LEU A 45 -2.99 15.40 -1.89
C LEU A 45 -1.69 14.64 -2.22
N PHE A 46 -0.95 15.05 -3.25
CA PHE A 46 0.36 14.47 -3.56
C PHE A 46 1.38 14.72 -2.45
N VAL A 47 1.43 15.92 -1.85
CA VAL A 47 2.30 16.17 -0.68
C VAL A 47 1.96 15.24 0.48
N VAL A 48 0.66 15.11 0.82
CA VAL A 48 0.19 14.24 1.90
C VAL A 48 0.54 12.79 1.61
N LEU A 49 0.32 12.32 0.39
CA LEU A 49 0.63 10.96 -0.04
C LEU A 49 2.13 10.67 0.01
N THR A 50 2.97 11.58 -0.51
CA THR A 50 4.44 11.47 -0.41
C THR A 50 4.89 11.35 1.04
N ALA A 51 4.40 12.22 1.92
CA ALA A 51 4.74 12.18 3.34
C ALA A 51 4.27 10.89 4.02
N ALA A 52 3.05 10.43 3.72
CA ALA A 52 2.49 9.18 4.24
C ALA A 52 3.32 7.96 3.79
N CYS A 53 3.67 7.87 2.51
CA CYS A 53 4.49 6.79 1.97
C CYS A 53 5.89 6.75 2.60
N VAL A 54 6.54 7.90 2.80
CA VAL A 54 7.83 7.97 3.52
C VAL A 54 7.68 7.51 4.97
N ALA A 55 6.66 8.00 5.68
CA ALA A 55 6.40 7.63 7.06
C ALA A 55 6.11 6.12 7.20
N LEU A 56 5.35 5.54 6.26
CA LEU A 56 5.05 4.11 6.22
C LEU A 56 6.28 3.27 5.90
N ALA A 57 7.15 3.71 4.99
CA ALA A 57 8.42 3.04 4.72
C ALA A 57 9.30 2.98 5.99
N VAL A 58 9.45 4.11 6.69
CA VAL A 58 10.18 4.16 7.97
C VAL A 58 9.49 3.29 9.02
N ALA A 59 8.17 3.38 9.15
CA ALA A 59 7.41 2.58 10.10
C ALA A 59 7.58 1.08 9.85
N ALA A 60 7.59 0.63 8.59
CA ALA A 60 7.81 -0.77 8.23
C ALA A 60 9.23 -1.26 8.56
N MET A 61 10.23 -0.37 8.50
CA MET A 61 11.60 -0.69 8.91
C MET A 61 11.73 -0.83 10.43
N VAL A 62 11.02 0.00 11.19
CA VAL A 62 11.11 0.03 12.67
C VAL A 62 10.16 -0.99 13.32
N ARG A 63 8.98 -1.22 12.73
CA ARG A 63 7.90 -2.04 13.32
C ARG A 63 7.29 -2.96 12.27
N ASP A 64 7.38 -4.26 12.53
CA ASP A 64 6.72 -5.30 11.74
C ASP A 64 5.34 -5.60 12.35
N THR A 65 4.33 -4.78 12.05
CA THR A 65 2.99 -4.90 12.62
C THR A 65 1.92 -4.83 11.54
N MET A 66 0.81 -5.56 11.73
CA MET A 66 -0.31 -5.55 10.77
C MET A 66 -0.94 -4.17 10.59
N ALA A 67 -0.84 -3.29 11.58
CA ALA A 67 -1.28 -1.90 11.46
C ALA A 67 -0.52 -1.14 10.36
N VAL A 68 0.80 -1.35 10.24
CA VAL A 68 1.61 -0.73 9.18
C VAL A 68 1.20 -1.24 7.81
N TYR A 69 1.02 -2.56 7.66
CA TYR A 69 0.54 -3.15 6.40
C TYR A 69 -0.86 -2.67 6.03
N ALA A 70 -1.77 -2.54 7.00
CA ALA A 70 -3.12 -2.05 6.78
C ALA A 70 -3.14 -0.59 6.31
N LEU A 71 -2.39 0.28 6.99
CA LEU A 71 -2.28 1.69 6.63
C LEU A 71 -1.62 1.87 5.26
N ALA A 72 -0.59 1.07 4.96
CA ALA A 72 0.06 1.08 3.65
C ALA A 72 -0.89 0.63 2.53
N ALA A 73 -1.63 -0.47 2.75
CA ALA A 73 -2.64 -0.93 1.80
C ALA A 73 -3.70 0.15 1.56
N LEU A 74 -4.26 0.73 2.63
CA LEU A 74 -5.27 1.79 2.53
C LEU A 74 -4.74 2.99 1.73
N THR A 75 -3.55 3.48 2.09
CA THR A 75 -2.93 4.66 1.48
C THR A 75 -2.71 4.43 -0.02
N CYS A 76 -2.06 3.32 -0.39
CA CYS A 76 -1.76 3.03 -1.79
C CYS A 76 -3.01 2.65 -2.60
N THR A 77 -4.00 1.98 -2.01
CA THR A 77 -5.28 1.73 -2.69
C THR A 77 -6.02 3.04 -2.98
N LEU A 78 -6.03 4.00 -2.05
CA LEU A 78 -6.64 5.31 -2.31
C LEU A 78 -5.92 6.06 -3.42
N ALA A 79 -4.60 5.97 -3.50
CA ALA A 79 -3.81 6.56 -4.60
C ALA A 79 -4.17 5.94 -5.96
N ILE A 80 -4.21 4.61 -6.05
CA ILE A 80 -4.63 3.87 -7.26
C ILE A 80 -6.05 4.26 -7.67
N VAL A 81 -6.98 4.33 -6.72
CA VAL A 81 -8.36 4.76 -6.98
C VAL A 81 -8.41 6.20 -7.46
N GLY A 82 -7.60 7.09 -6.88
CA GLY A 82 -7.46 8.48 -7.33
C GLY A 82 -6.99 8.56 -8.78
N TYR A 83 -5.95 7.79 -9.14
CA TYR A 83 -5.47 7.69 -10.51
C TYR A 83 -6.57 7.22 -11.47
N ILE A 84 -7.24 6.11 -11.15
CA ILE A 84 -8.35 5.59 -11.96
C ILE A 84 -9.46 6.64 -12.10
N ALA A 85 -9.81 7.33 -11.02
CA ALA A 85 -10.88 8.32 -11.01
C ALA A 85 -10.58 9.50 -11.94
N THR A 86 -9.37 10.06 -11.91
CA THR A 86 -8.99 11.17 -12.81
C THR A 86 -8.87 10.71 -14.27
N ARG A 87 -8.58 9.43 -14.53
CA ARG A 87 -8.58 8.87 -15.89
C ARG A 87 -9.97 8.59 -16.45
N LEU A 88 -10.99 8.45 -15.59
CA LEU A 88 -12.36 8.13 -15.98
C LEU A 88 -13.29 9.35 -15.99
N VAL A 89 -13.13 10.27 -15.03
CA VAL A 89 -14.04 11.39 -14.80
C VAL A 89 -13.23 12.69 -14.82
N ALA A 90 -13.75 13.71 -15.49
CA ALA A 90 -13.14 15.02 -15.52
C ALA A 90 -13.23 15.68 -14.14
N PHE A 91 -12.10 15.79 -13.46
CA PHE A 91 -12.00 16.50 -12.20
C PHE A 91 -11.86 18.00 -12.45
N PRO A 92 -12.30 18.86 -11.52
CA PRO A 92 -12.09 20.30 -11.64
C PRO A 92 -10.60 20.60 -11.87
N MET A 93 -10.31 21.36 -12.93
CA MET A 93 -8.95 21.76 -13.33
C MET A 93 -8.03 20.63 -13.84
N LEU A 94 -8.55 19.42 -14.04
CA LEU A 94 -7.80 18.24 -14.54
C LEU A 94 -8.63 17.44 -15.55
N ALA A 95 -9.33 18.14 -16.45
CA ALA A 95 -10.19 17.48 -17.45
C ALA A 95 -9.38 16.84 -18.59
N ASP A 96 -8.18 17.35 -18.83
CA ASP A 96 -7.19 16.88 -19.81
C ASP A 96 -6.55 15.54 -19.41
N ASP A 97 -6.60 15.20 -18.13
CA ASP A 97 -6.10 13.93 -17.59
C ASP A 97 -6.99 12.72 -17.94
N VAL A 98 -8.23 12.96 -18.39
CA VAL A 98 -9.17 11.89 -18.78
C VAL A 98 -8.60 11.11 -19.97
N GLY A 99 -8.50 9.78 -19.83
CA GLY A 99 -7.93 8.91 -20.85
C GLY A 99 -6.40 8.91 -20.93
N ASN A 100 -5.69 9.74 -20.15
CA ASN A 100 -4.22 9.79 -20.11
C ASN A 100 -3.59 8.64 -19.28
N TRP A 101 -3.88 7.38 -19.65
CA TRP A 101 -3.49 6.17 -18.91
C TRP A 101 -1.99 5.87 -18.91
N PHE A 102 -1.21 6.51 -19.77
CA PHE A 102 0.22 6.20 -19.95
C PHE A 102 1.13 7.33 -19.50
N GLU A 103 0.59 8.27 -18.72
CA GLU A 103 1.40 9.30 -18.04
C GLU A 103 2.54 8.63 -17.25
N PRO A 104 3.82 8.84 -17.61
CA PRO A 104 4.93 8.03 -17.10
C PRO A 104 5.04 7.99 -15.57
N MET A 105 4.88 9.15 -14.91
CA MET A 105 4.96 9.21 -13.45
C MET A 105 3.76 8.54 -12.78
N GLY A 106 2.57 8.62 -13.39
CA GLY A 106 1.37 7.93 -12.92
C GLY A 106 1.51 6.41 -12.99
N VAL A 107 2.01 5.89 -14.12
CA VAL A 107 2.25 4.44 -14.29
C VAL A 107 3.31 3.93 -13.30
N LEU A 108 4.41 4.68 -13.12
CA LEU A 108 5.44 4.34 -12.14
C LEU A 108 4.85 4.28 -10.72
N SER A 109 4.03 5.27 -10.35
CA SER A 109 3.41 5.32 -9.03
C SER A 109 2.46 4.13 -8.82
N VAL A 110 1.49 3.93 -9.72
CA VAL A 110 0.50 2.84 -9.62
C VAL A 110 1.17 1.47 -9.57
N GLY A 111 2.24 1.26 -10.34
CA GLY A 111 3.01 0.01 -10.28
C GLY A 111 3.61 -0.23 -8.89
N SER A 112 4.22 0.78 -8.29
CA SER A 112 4.80 0.68 -6.95
C SER A 112 3.75 0.55 -5.84
N GLU A 113 2.63 1.27 -5.96
CA GLU A 113 1.49 1.19 -5.05
C GLU A 113 0.83 -0.19 -5.09
N ALA A 114 0.69 -0.79 -6.28
CA ALA A 114 0.17 -2.13 -6.43
C ALA A 114 1.06 -3.17 -5.72
N ILE A 115 2.39 -3.01 -5.79
CA ILE A 115 3.33 -3.86 -5.05
C ILE A 115 3.09 -3.73 -3.54
N VAL A 116 2.89 -2.52 -3.02
CA VAL A 116 2.56 -2.30 -1.59
C VAL A 116 1.28 -3.01 -1.21
N VAL A 117 0.21 -2.83 -1.98
CA VAL A 117 -1.11 -3.45 -1.71
C VAL A 117 -1.03 -4.97 -1.75
N VAL A 118 -0.37 -5.55 -2.75
CA VAL A 118 -0.17 -7.01 -2.84
C VAL A 118 0.64 -7.53 -1.66
N THR A 119 1.72 -6.84 -1.30
CA THR A 119 2.59 -7.22 -0.17
C THR A 119 1.81 -7.21 1.14
N ALA A 120 0.98 -6.19 1.38
CA ALA A 120 0.08 -6.14 2.52
C ALA A 120 -0.99 -7.25 2.49
N GLY A 121 -1.58 -7.53 1.32
CA GLY A 121 -2.50 -8.66 1.12
C GLY A 121 -1.89 -10.01 1.50
N LEU A 122 -0.63 -10.25 1.11
CA LEU A 122 0.10 -11.46 1.50
C LEU A 122 0.33 -11.52 3.02
N ALA A 123 0.63 -10.39 3.66
CA ALA A 123 0.78 -10.32 5.12
C ALA A 123 -0.53 -10.68 5.84
N PHE A 124 -1.69 -10.18 5.36
CA PHE A 124 -2.99 -10.54 5.92
C PHE A 124 -3.31 -12.03 5.78
N ARG A 125 -3.04 -12.62 4.61
CA ARG A 125 -3.26 -14.07 4.39
C ARG A 125 -2.40 -14.91 5.34
N ALA A 126 -1.17 -14.50 5.59
CA ALA A 126 -0.28 -15.18 6.52
C ALA A 126 -0.77 -15.11 7.97
N VAL A 127 -1.55 -14.10 8.36
CA VAL A 127 -2.18 -14.02 9.69
C VAL A 127 -3.47 -14.84 9.74
N GLY A 128 -4.34 -14.72 8.74
CA GLY A 128 -5.61 -15.46 8.69
C GLY A 128 -5.43 -16.98 8.68
N GLY A 129 -4.37 -17.48 8.03
CA GLY A 129 -4.03 -18.90 8.06
C GLY A 129 -3.66 -19.41 9.47
N ARG A 130 -3.18 -18.55 10.38
CA ARG A 130 -2.82 -18.94 11.76
C ARG A 130 -4.06 -19.14 12.63
N ALA A 131 -5.05 -18.26 12.49
CA ALA A 131 -6.31 -18.36 13.23
C ALA A 131 -7.06 -19.66 12.89
N GLN A 132 -7.14 -20.02 11.61
CA GLN A 132 -7.80 -21.23 11.15
C GLN A 132 -7.14 -22.53 11.64
N VAL A 133 -5.79 -22.58 11.70
CA VAL A 133 -5.08 -23.75 12.22
C VAL A 133 -5.33 -23.95 13.72
N HIS A 134 -5.42 -22.87 14.50
CA HIS A 134 -5.73 -22.94 15.93
C HIS A 134 -7.13 -23.51 16.17
N ASP A 135 -8.15 -23.04 15.45
CA ASP A 135 -9.53 -23.54 15.58
C ASP A 135 -9.65 -25.02 15.19
N SER A 136 -8.92 -25.47 14.17
CA SER A 136 -8.92 -26.88 13.76
C SER A 136 -8.17 -27.83 14.71
N SER A 137 -7.38 -27.29 15.65
CA SER A 137 -6.64 -28.06 16.67
C SER A 137 -7.32 -28.05 18.04
N GLY A 138 -8.44 -27.33 18.20
CA GLY A 138 -9.31 -27.43 19.35
C GLY A 138 -9.91 -28.83 19.37
N ASP A 139 -9.34 -29.70 20.19
CA ASP A 139 -9.79 -31.08 20.30
C ASP A 139 -11.27 -31.11 20.70
N GLY A 140 -12.05 -31.91 19.99
CA GLY A 140 -13.46 -32.15 20.30
C GLY A 140 -13.63 -33.14 21.45
N SER A 141 -12.75 -33.15 22.47
CA SER A 141 -12.96 -34.04 23.62
C SER A 141 -14.14 -33.52 24.45
N PRO A 142 -15.18 -34.35 24.68
CA PRO A 142 -16.25 -33.98 25.59
C PRO A 142 -15.64 -33.78 26.98
N LEU A 143 -15.99 -32.66 27.63
CA LEU A 143 -15.67 -32.45 29.04
C LEU A 143 -16.23 -33.62 29.86
N PRO A 144 -15.43 -34.31 30.69
CA PRO A 144 -15.97 -35.31 31.59
C PRO A 144 -16.88 -34.59 32.59
N VAL A 145 -18.16 -34.98 32.57
CA VAL A 145 -19.19 -34.62 33.56
C VAL A 145 -18.94 -35.28 34.91
#